data_AF-A0A5S4UN20-F1
#
_entry.id   AF-A0A5S4UN20-F1
#
_cell.length_a   1.000
_cell.length_b   1.000
_cell.length_c   1.000
_cell.angle_alpha   90.00
_cell.angle_beta   90.00
_cell.angle_gamma   90.00
#
_symmetry.space_group_name_H-M   'P 1'
#
loop_
_entity.id
_entity.type
_entity.pdbx_description
1 polymer ?
#
loop_
_entity_poly.entity_id
_entity_poly.type
_entity_poly.pdbx_seq_one_letter_code
_entity_poly.pdbx_strand_id
1 'polypeptide(L)'
;MPTKSAPEKKIEEEIPKKKNSLKLPIAFFVCFLISVGASSGIAYFFLLPDLDNSNLAKKLTEQTTLTATMETSLLAQNDKISAIEEQNNTLKLYLRHSSATAIKNILIDQERNIQAYLKVMKSSMEDLSDIVPRATDWNNEYQYQLDLALKGSMQREDLLTILKTGEPNDKASP
;
A
#
# COMPACT_ATOMS: atom_id res chain seq x y z
N MET A 1 67.76 -50.15 68.13
CA MET A 1 68.10 -48.87 68.83
C MET A 1 69.58 -48.60 68.62
N PRO A 2 70.12 -47.36 68.66
CA PRO A 2 69.64 -46.05 68.19
C PRO A 2 70.73 -45.19 67.45
N THR A 3 70.28 -44.13 66.77
CA THR A 3 70.86 -42.75 66.56
C THR A 3 72.27 -42.50 65.97
N LYS A 4 72.38 -41.61 64.96
CA LYS A 4 72.46 -40.12 65.09
C LYS A 4 72.52 -39.41 63.71
N SER A 5 72.05 -38.16 63.63
CA SER A 5 71.91 -37.30 62.42
C SER A 5 72.44 -35.85 62.62
N ALA A 6 73.00 -35.27 61.55
CA ALA A 6 73.09 -33.83 61.11
C ALA A 6 73.75 -32.78 62.05
N PRO A 7 73.98 -31.46 61.69
CA PRO A 7 73.62 -30.68 60.47
C PRO A 7 74.59 -29.51 59.99
N GLU A 8 74.14 -28.72 58.97
CA GLU A 8 74.30 -27.24 58.68
C GLU A 8 75.44 -26.53 57.86
N LYS A 9 74.98 -25.67 56.89
CA LYS A 9 75.34 -24.27 56.43
C LYS A 9 76.61 -23.83 55.60
N LYS A 10 76.29 -23.09 54.49
CA LYS A 10 76.79 -21.81 53.88
C LYS A 10 78.20 -21.60 53.22
N ILE A 11 78.14 -21.23 51.92
CA ILE A 11 78.72 -20.07 51.14
C ILE A 11 80.25 -19.87 51.02
N GLU A 12 80.74 -19.80 49.77
CA GLU A 12 81.66 -18.80 49.14
C GLU A 12 81.74 -19.11 47.61
N GLU A 13 81.17 -18.30 46.71
CA GLU A 13 81.78 -17.25 45.83
C GLU A 13 83.01 -17.65 44.97
N GLU A 14 82.88 -17.52 43.64
CA GLU A 14 83.77 -16.71 42.76
C GLU A 14 83.18 -16.56 41.31
N ILE A 15 83.24 -15.34 40.78
CA ILE A 15 82.96 -14.84 39.40
C ILE A 15 84.34 -14.34 38.89
N PRO A 16 84.76 -14.21 37.58
CA PRO A 16 83.99 -13.56 36.49
C PRO A 16 84.35 -13.85 35.00
N LYS A 17 83.49 -13.47 34.03
CA LYS A 17 83.89 -12.81 32.75
C LYS A 17 82.81 -11.89 32.16
N LYS A 18 83.17 -10.60 32.07
CA LYS A 18 82.48 -9.43 31.50
C LYS A 18 82.54 -9.45 29.95
N LYS A 19 81.41 -9.26 29.26
CA LYS A 19 81.38 -9.03 27.79
C LYS A 19 80.37 -7.92 27.42
N ASN A 20 80.91 -6.86 26.84
CA ASN A 20 80.33 -5.59 26.35
C ASN A 20 78.80 -5.40 26.39
N SER A 21 78.34 -4.66 27.41
CA SER A 21 76.97 -4.14 27.57
C SER A 21 76.62 -2.95 26.64
N LEU A 22 77.52 -2.52 25.74
CA LEU A 22 77.29 -1.38 24.83
C LEU A 22 76.38 -1.73 23.63
N LYS A 23 76.24 -3.00 23.27
CA LYS A 23 75.37 -3.44 22.16
C LYS A 23 73.89 -3.49 22.53
N LEU A 24 73.59 -3.61 23.82
CA LEU A 24 72.22 -3.66 24.34
C LEU A 24 71.48 -2.31 24.16
N PRO A 25 72.02 -1.14 24.59
CA PRO A 25 71.32 0.14 24.41
C PRO A 25 71.18 0.54 22.94
N ILE A 26 72.14 0.18 22.08
CA ILE A 26 72.07 0.44 20.63
C ILE A 26 70.94 -0.37 19.99
N ALA A 27 70.79 -1.65 20.36
CA ALA A 27 69.69 -2.49 19.88
C ALA A 27 68.32 -1.96 20.33
N PHE A 28 68.22 -1.47 21.57
CA PHE A 28 67.00 -0.80 22.06
C PHE A 28 66.70 0.49 21.30
N PHE A 29 67.72 1.30 21.00
CA PHE A 29 67.54 2.56 20.27
C PHE A 29 67.10 2.34 18.81
N VAL A 30 67.68 1.34 18.12
CA VAL A 30 67.27 0.97 16.76
C VAL A 30 65.85 0.40 16.74
N CYS A 31 65.49 -0.45 17.71
CA CYS A 31 64.13 -0.98 17.83
C CYS A 31 63.10 0.13 18.12
N PHE A 32 63.49 1.13 18.92
CA PHE A 32 62.65 2.30 19.20
C PHE A 32 62.43 3.15 17.95
N LEU A 33 63.48 3.43 17.16
CA LEU A 33 63.34 4.20 15.92
C LEU A 33 62.49 3.48 14.86
N ILE A 34 62.61 2.15 14.75
CA ILE A 34 61.76 1.36 13.84
C ILE A 34 60.31 1.33 14.34
N SER A 35 60.08 1.22 15.66
CA SER A 35 58.74 1.23 16.24
C SER A 35 58.03 2.58 16.07
N VAL A 36 58.72 3.68 16.37
CA VAL A 36 58.18 5.04 16.19
C VAL A 36 58.03 5.38 14.71
N GLY A 37 59.00 4.99 13.87
CA GLY A 37 58.95 5.17 12.42
C GLY A 37 57.84 4.36 11.75
N ALA A 38 57.62 3.11 12.17
CA ALA A 38 56.52 2.29 11.67
C ALA A 38 55.17 2.84 12.14
N SER A 39 55.03 3.19 13.42
CA SER A 39 53.78 3.75 13.96
C SER A 39 53.42 5.08 13.30
N SER A 40 54.38 6.01 13.21
CA SER A 40 54.15 7.32 12.60
C SER A 40 54.05 7.24 11.07
N GLY A 41 54.78 6.33 10.43
CA GLY A 41 54.70 6.07 9.00
C GLY A 41 53.38 5.42 8.57
N ILE A 42 52.85 4.48 9.35
CA ILE A 42 51.52 3.88 9.12
C ILE A 42 50.44 4.94 9.36
N ALA A 43 50.56 5.77 10.41
CA ALA A 43 49.65 6.87 10.63
C ALA A 43 49.68 7.89 9.48
N TYR A 44 50.85 8.25 8.96
CA TYR A 44 50.98 9.13 7.79
C TYR A 44 50.50 8.49 6.51
N PHE A 45 50.67 7.17 6.34
CA PHE A 45 50.19 6.44 5.17
C PHE A 45 48.66 6.33 5.15
N PHE A 46 48.02 6.16 6.32
CA PHE A 46 46.56 6.18 6.47
C PHE A 46 45.96 7.60 6.43
N LEU A 47 46.74 8.63 6.78
CA LEU A 47 46.30 10.03 6.82
C LEU A 47 46.78 10.83 5.60
N LEU A 48 47.59 10.23 4.73
CA LEU A 48 47.80 10.72 3.37
C LEU A 48 46.40 10.77 2.74
N PRO A 49 45.98 11.91 2.18
CA PRO A 49 44.73 11.98 1.46
C PRO A 49 44.90 11.12 0.23
N ASP A 50 44.50 9.85 0.35
CA ASP A 50 44.47 8.93 -0.75
C ASP A 50 43.69 9.60 -1.87
N LEU A 51 44.16 9.47 -3.12
CA LEU A 51 43.42 9.96 -4.30
C LEU A 51 41.99 9.38 -4.33
N ASP A 52 41.75 8.30 -3.58
CA ASP A 52 40.46 7.69 -3.33
C ASP A 52 39.48 8.52 -2.50
N ASN A 53 39.92 9.55 -1.76
CA ASN A 53 38.99 10.50 -1.13
C ASN A 53 38.15 11.25 -2.18
N SER A 54 38.70 11.49 -3.38
CA SER A 54 37.91 12.05 -4.49
C SER A 54 36.87 11.05 -4.99
N ASN A 55 37.18 9.76 -5.08
CA ASN A 55 36.25 8.73 -5.55
C ASN A 55 35.18 8.43 -4.49
N LEU A 56 35.56 8.40 -3.22
CA LEU A 56 34.64 8.18 -2.10
C LEU A 56 33.71 9.38 -1.89
N ALA A 57 34.24 10.61 -1.96
CA ALA A 57 33.41 11.82 -1.95
C ALA A 57 32.48 11.87 -3.17
N LYS A 58 32.96 11.56 -4.38
CA LYS A 58 32.11 11.46 -5.57
C LYS A 58 31.01 10.41 -5.40
N LYS A 59 31.34 9.20 -4.97
CA LYS A 59 30.37 8.11 -4.75
C LYS A 59 29.35 8.45 -3.67
N LEU A 60 29.76 9.14 -2.60
CA LEU A 60 28.87 9.61 -1.54
C LEU A 60 27.94 10.71 -2.05
N THR A 61 28.46 11.68 -2.82
CA THR A 61 27.62 12.70 -3.47
C THR A 61 26.64 12.08 -4.47
N GLU A 62 27.09 11.12 -5.29
CA GLU A 62 26.26 10.40 -6.25
C GLU A 62 25.15 9.61 -5.54
N GLN A 63 25.49 8.93 -4.44
CA GLN A 63 24.54 8.20 -3.62
C GLN A 63 23.53 9.15 -2.94
N THR A 64 23.95 10.31 -2.44
CA THR A 64 23.02 11.32 -1.87
C THR A 64 22.10 11.91 -2.93
N THR A 65 22.59 12.11 -4.15
CA THR A 65 21.75 12.58 -5.27
C THR A 65 20.76 11.50 -5.70
N LEU A 66 21.19 10.23 -5.73
CA LEU A 66 20.33 9.10 -6.02
C LEU A 66 19.20 8.98 -4.98
N THR A 67 19.51 9.08 -3.69
CA THR A 67 18.48 9.02 -2.63
C THR A 67 17.50 10.18 -2.72
N ALA A 68 17.97 11.40 -3.00
CA ALA A 68 17.09 12.56 -3.18
C ALA A 68 16.18 12.43 -4.42
N THR A 69 16.71 11.88 -5.52
CA THR A 69 15.91 11.61 -6.73
C THR A 69 14.90 10.48 -6.50
N MET A 70 15.23 9.45 -5.71
CA MET A 70 14.26 8.43 -5.30
C MET A 70 13.16 9.01 -4.41
N GLU A 71 13.51 9.84 -3.44
CA GLU A 71 12.53 10.46 -2.52
C GLU A 71 11.54 11.35 -3.28
N THR A 72 12.04 12.19 -4.18
CA THR A 72 11.19 13.01 -5.06
C THR A 72 10.33 12.17 -6.00
N SER A 73 10.87 11.06 -6.54
CA SER A 73 10.08 10.10 -7.32
C SER A 73 9.00 9.42 -6.48
N LEU A 74 9.27 9.07 -5.23
CA LEU A 74 8.28 8.46 -4.33
C LEU A 74 7.15 9.41 -4.00
N LEU A 75 7.46 10.69 -3.72
CA LEU A 75 6.45 11.72 -3.51
C LEU A 75 5.58 11.92 -4.77
N ALA A 76 6.21 12.06 -5.93
CA ALA A 76 5.48 12.20 -7.19
C ALA A 76 4.64 10.97 -7.55
N GLN A 77 5.09 9.76 -7.16
CA GLN A 77 4.30 8.54 -7.31
C GLN A 77 3.14 8.48 -6.31
N ASN A 78 3.34 8.90 -5.07
CA ASN A 78 2.30 8.96 -4.05
C ASN A 78 1.18 9.93 -4.44
N ASP A 79 1.53 11.10 -4.98
CA ASP A 79 0.56 12.07 -5.49
C ASP A 79 -0.24 11.50 -6.67
N LYS A 80 0.43 10.77 -7.57
CA LYS A 80 -0.25 10.06 -8.68
C LYS A 80 -1.19 8.96 -8.17
N ILE A 81 -0.77 8.20 -7.16
CA ILE A 81 -1.60 7.15 -6.56
C ILE A 81 -2.85 7.77 -5.94
N SER A 82 -2.71 8.87 -5.20
CA SER A 82 -3.83 9.59 -4.61
C SER A 82 -4.80 10.12 -5.67
N ALA A 83 -4.27 10.71 -6.76
CA ALA A 83 -5.09 11.17 -7.88
C ALA A 83 -5.83 10.02 -8.58
N ILE A 84 -5.16 8.87 -8.76
CA ILE A 84 -5.79 7.66 -9.34
C ILE A 84 -6.88 7.11 -8.42
N GLU A 85 -6.68 7.14 -7.11
CA GLU A 85 -7.67 6.68 -6.13
C GLU A 85 -8.94 7.54 -6.19
N GLU A 86 -8.80 8.87 -6.25
CA GLU A 86 -9.91 9.80 -6.43
C GLU A 86 -10.67 9.54 -7.73
N GLN A 87 -9.95 9.42 -8.86
CA GLN A 87 -10.55 9.08 -10.15
C GLN A 87 -11.28 7.73 -10.12
N ASN A 88 -10.73 6.74 -9.42
CA ASN A 88 -11.34 5.42 -9.28
C ASN A 88 -12.65 5.50 -8.50
N ASN A 89 -12.70 6.31 -7.44
CA ASN A 89 -13.92 6.51 -6.65
C ASN A 89 -15.00 7.20 -7.49
N THR A 90 -14.64 8.25 -8.24
CA THR A 90 -15.57 8.93 -9.16
C THR A 90 -16.07 7.99 -10.25
N LEU A 91 -15.19 7.15 -10.83
CA LEU A 91 -15.60 6.16 -11.83
C LEU A 91 -16.56 5.13 -11.24
N LYS A 92 -16.30 4.62 -10.02
CA LYS A 92 -17.21 3.72 -9.30
C LYS A 92 -18.57 4.37 -9.07
N LEU A 93 -18.58 5.66 -8.72
CA LEU A 93 -19.80 6.43 -8.53
C LEU A 93 -20.60 6.52 -9.84
N TYR A 94 -19.97 6.89 -10.94
CA TYR A 94 -20.61 6.93 -12.26
C TYR A 94 -21.14 5.57 -12.69
N LEU A 95 -20.38 4.48 -12.47
CA LEU A 95 -20.84 3.12 -12.78
C LEU A 95 -22.07 2.73 -11.95
N ARG A 96 -22.10 3.07 -10.66
CA ARG A 96 -23.28 2.83 -9.79
C ARG A 96 -24.49 3.65 -10.23
N HIS A 97 -24.30 4.91 -10.61
CA HIS A 97 -25.39 5.75 -11.11
C HIS A 97 -25.90 5.30 -12.48
N SER A 98 -24.98 4.91 -13.38
CA SER A 98 -25.31 4.36 -14.68
C SER A 98 -26.12 3.07 -14.55
N SER A 99 -25.71 2.16 -13.66
CA SER A 99 -26.45 0.90 -13.44
C SER A 99 -27.80 1.13 -12.76
N ALA A 100 -27.87 2.01 -11.75
CA ALA A 100 -29.13 2.37 -11.10
C ALA A 100 -30.11 3.02 -12.07
N THR A 101 -29.64 3.91 -12.95
CA THR A 101 -30.44 4.55 -13.99
C THR A 101 -30.90 3.54 -15.05
N ALA A 102 -30.04 2.61 -15.44
CA ALA A 102 -30.42 1.54 -16.36
C ALA A 102 -31.52 0.65 -15.77
N ILE A 103 -31.39 0.25 -14.50
CA ILE A 103 -32.41 -0.53 -13.79
C ILE A 103 -33.72 0.24 -13.68
N LYS A 104 -33.68 1.54 -13.36
CA LYS A 104 -34.87 2.39 -13.32
C LYS A 104 -35.62 2.37 -14.65
N ASN A 105 -34.91 2.53 -15.77
CA ASN A 105 -35.53 2.51 -17.10
C ASN A 105 -36.14 1.13 -17.42
N ILE A 106 -35.44 0.04 -17.08
CA ILE A 106 -35.97 -1.32 -17.25
C ILE A 106 -37.27 -1.50 -16.45
N LEU A 107 -37.31 -1.03 -15.19
CA LEU A 107 -38.51 -1.15 -14.36
C LEU A 107 -39.67 -0.31 -14.90
N ILE A 108 -39.40 0.90 -15.41
CA ILE A 108 -40.41 1.74 -16.08
C ILE A 108 -40.98 1.01 -17.30
N ASP A 109 -40.13 0.43 -18.14
CA ASP A 109 -40.57 -0.32 -19.32
C ASP A 109 -41.36 -1.57 -18.93
N GLN A 110 -41.00 -2.25 -17.84
CA GLN A 110 -41.76 -3.36 -17.29
C GLN A 110 -43.15 -2.93 -16.83
N GLU A 111 -43.28 -1.81 -16.10
CA GLU A 111 -44.60 -1.30 -15.69
C GLU A 111 -45.44 -0.92 -16.90
N ARG A 112 -44.87 -0.26 -17.92
CA ARG A 112 -45.58 0.05 -19.17
C ARG A 112 -46.07 -1.21 -19.89
N ASN A 113 -45.26 -2.26 -19.92
CA ASN A 113 -45.64 -3.54 -20.49
C ASN A 113 -46.81 -4.16 -19.71
N ILE A 114 -46.73 -4.17 -18.37
CA ILE A 114 -47.83 -4.64 -17.50
C ILE A 114 -49.11 -3.86 -17.81
N GLN A 115 -49.05 -2.53 -17.91
CA GLN A 115 -50.23 -1.73 -18.24
C GLN A 115 -50.82 -2.10 -19.61
N ALA A 116 -49.98 -2.32 -20.62
CA ALA A 116 -50.43 -2.74 -21.94
C ALA A 116 -51.11 -4.12 -21.89
N TYR A 117 -50.51 -5.08 -21.19
CA TYR A 117 -51.08 -6.40 -20.98
C TYR A 117 -52.42 -6.34 -20.24
N LEU A 118 -52.52 -5.58 -19.14
CA LEU A 118 -53.76 -5.44 -18.37
C LEU A 118 -54.89 -4.83 -19.20
N LYS A 119 -54.59 -3.86 -20.07
CA LYS A 119 -55.59 -3.26 -20.99
C LYS A 119 -56.13 -4.28 -21.98
N VAL A 120 -55.25 -5.06 -22.61
CA VAL A 120 -55.64 -6.12 -23.56
C VAL A 120 -56.44 -7.22 -22.85
N MET A 121 -56.01 -7.61 -21.65
CA MET A 121 -56.73 -8.62 -20.86
C MET A 121 -58.12 -8.12 -20.47
N LYS A 122 -58.26 -6.85 -20.08
CA LYS A 122 -59.57 -6.25 -19.77
C LYS A 122 -60.53 -6.32 -20.98
N SER A 123 -60.09 -5.89 -22.16
CA SER A 123 -60.93 -5.95 -23.37
C SER A 123 -61.27 -7.39 -23.75
N SER A 124 -60.30 -8.30 -23.68
CA SER A 124 -60.51 -9.71 -24.01
C SER A 124 -61.51 -10.38 -23.05
N MET A 125 -61.52 -9.95 -21.79
CA MET A 125 -62.43 -10.46 -20.77
C MET A 125 -63.85 -9.93 -20.97
N GLU A 126 -63.97 -8.66 -21.36
CA GLU A 126 -65.23 -8.04 -21.77
C GLU A 126 -65.85 -8.80 -22.95
N ASP A 127 -65.07 -9.01 -24.02
CA ASP A 127 -65.48 -9.79 -25.19
C ASP A 127 -65.91 -11.22 -24.83
N LEU A 128 -65.18 -11.88 -23.92
CA LEU A 128 -65.54 -13.22 -23.45
C LEU A 128 -66.84 -13.22 -22.65
N SER A 129 -67.08 -12.17 -21.85
CA SER A 129 -68.27 -12.07 -21.02
C SER A 129 -69.56 -11.90 -21.83
N ASP A 130 -69.47 -11.30 -23.01
CA ASP A 130 -70.59 -11.15 -23.93
C ASP A 130 -71.02 -12.49 -24.56
N ILE A 131 -70.09 -13.44 -24.65
CA ILE A 131 -70.31 -14.75 -25.28
C ILE A 131 -70.74 -15.80 -24.24
N VAL A 132 -70.32 -15.65 -22.98
CA VAL A 132 -70.56 -16.63 -21.92
C VAL A 132 -71.82 -16.29 -21.11
N PRO A 133 -72.81 -17.19 -21.00
CA PRO A 133 -74.02 -16.93 -20.22
C PRO A 133 -73.73 -16.72 -18.73
N ARG A 134 -74.38 -15.73 -18.11
CA ARG A 134 -74.19 -15.34 -16.69
C ARG A 134 -72.74 -14.93 -16.35
N ALA A 135 -71.99 -14.45 -17.35
CA ALA A 135 -70.62 -14.03 -17.14
C ALA A 135 -70.45 -12.60 -16.60
N THR A 136 -71.51 -11.80 -16.64
CA THR A 136 -71.48 -10.36 -16.35
C THR A 136 -71.01 -10.06 -14.92
N ASP A 137 -71.47 -10.82 -13.93
CA ASP A 137 -71.12 -10.57 -12.53
C ASP A 137 -69.64 -10.85 -12.24
N TRP A 138 -69.09 -11.96 -12.76
CA TRP A 138 -67.67 -12.25 -12.59
C TRP A 138 -66.79 -11.32 -13.41
N ASN A 139 -67.24 -10.91 -14.61
CA ASN A 139 -66.53 -9.94 -15.43
C ASN A 139 -66.43 -8.59 -14.73
N ASN A 140 -67.50 -8.11 -14.12
CA ASN A 140 -67.50 -6.86 -13.35
C ASN A 140 -66.47 -6.89 -12.20
N GLU A 141 -66.46 -7.97 -11.41
CA GLU A 141 -65.47 -8.14 -10.34
C GLU A 141 -64.05 -8.20 -10.89
N TYR A 142 -63.83 -8.96 -11.97
CA TYR A 142 -62.50 -9.09 -12.56
C TYR A 142 -62.00 -7.76 -13.14
N GLN A 143 -62.86 -7.03 -13.86
CA GLN A 143 -62.54 -5.69 -14.37
C GLN A 143 -62.14 -4.73 -13.25
N TYR A 144 -62.84 -4.76 -12.12
CA TYR A 144 -62.45 -3.96 -10.96
C TYR A 144 -61.04 -4.30 -10.46
N GLN A 145 -60.71 -5.58 -10.35
CA GLN A 145 -59.35 -6.01 -9.96
C GLN A 145 -58.30 -5.59 -10.98
N LEU A 146 -58.61 -5.65 -12.28
CA LEU A 146 -57.71 -5.18 -13.34
C LEU A 146 -57.50 -3.67 -13.29
N ASP A 147 -58.55 -2.90 -13.00
CA ASP A 147 -58.44 -1.45 -12.83
C ASP A 147 -57.62 -1.07 -11.60
N LEU A 148 -57.77 -1.80 -10.49
CA LEU A 148 -56.91 -1.66 -9.31
C LEU A 148 -55.44 -1.97 -9.64
N ALA A 149 -55.18 -3.06 -10.35
CA ALA A 149 -53.83 -3.45 -10.76
C ALA A 149 -53.21 -2.43 -11.72
N LEU A 150 -53.98 -1.92 -12.68
CA LEU A 150 -53.55 -0.89 -13.62
C LEU A 150 -53.21 0.40 -12.89
N LYS A 151 -54.07 0.83 -11.96
CA LYS A 151 -53.82 2.00 -11.11
C LYS A 151 -52.56 1.84 -10.28
N GLY A 152 -52.36 0.68 -9.67
CA GLY A 152 -51.13 0.37 -8.92
C GLY A 152 -49.88 0.40 -9.80
N SER A 153 -49.97 -0.10 -11.03
CA SER A 153 -48.86 -0.07 -11.99
C SER A 153 -48.51 1.37 -12.41
N MET A 154 -49.51 2.21 -12.71
CA MET A 154 -49.29 3.63 -13.02
C MET A 154 -48.65 4.38 -11.83
N GLN A 155 -49.07 4.09 -10.60
CA GLN A 155 -48.44 4.67 -9.41
C GLN A 155 -46.98 4.25 -9.26
N ARG A 156 -46.64 2.98 -9.54
CA ARG A 156 -45.25 2.52 -9.51
C ARG A 156 -44.41 3.18 -10.60
N GLU A 157 -44.94 3.33 -11.82
CA GLU A 157 -44.26 4.08 -12.89
C GLU A 157 -43.97 5.54 -12.48
N ASP A 158 -44.95 6.22 -11.88
CA ASP A 158 -44.78 7.60 -11.41
C ASP A 158 -43.70 7.69 -10.31
N LEU A 159 -43.74 6.77 -9.33
CA LEU A 159 -42.72 6.66 -8.29
C LEU A 159 -41.31 6.38 -8.86
N LEU A 160 -41.21 5.54 -9.89
CA LEU A 160 -39.95 5.26 -10.57
C LEU A 160 -39.44 6.45 -11.39
N THR A 161 -40.36 7.26 -11.93
CA THR A 161 -40.02 8.45 -12.71
C THR A 161 -39.44 9.54 -11.82
N ILE A 162 -40.03 9.76 -10.63
CA ILE A 162 -39.52 10.73 -9.65
C ILE A 162 -38.23 10.27 -8.96
N LEU A 163 -37.90 8.97 -9.03
CA LEU A 163 -36.71 8.43 -8.38
C LEU A 163 -35.44 9.00 -9.04
N LYS A 164 -34.68 9.76 -8.24
CA LYS A 164 -33.37 10.29 -8.64
C LYS A 164 -32.31 9.20 -8.49
N THR A 165 -31.73 8.75 -9.59
CA THR A 165 -30.70 7.71 -9.63
C THR A 165 -29.27 8.27 -9.71
N GLY A 166 -29.05 9.41 -9.07
CA GLY A 166 -27.73 10.06 -8.99
C GLY A 166 -27.36 10.88 -10.22
N GLU A 167 -28.33 11.57 -10.81
CA GLU A 167 -28.06 12.70 -11.70
C GLU A 167 -27.05 13.63 -11.00
N PRO A 168 -25.94 14.03 -11.67
CA PRO A 168 -25.04 15.02 -11.12
C PRO A 168 -25.87 16.23 -10.71
N ASN A 169 -25.74 16.68 -9.47
CA ASN A 169 -26.28 17.97 -9.13
C ASN A 169 -25.45 19.00 -9.91
N ASP A 170 -25.93 19.42 -11.09
CA ASP A 170 -25.34 20.48 -11.91
C ASP A 170 -25.18 21.81 -11.13
N LYS A 171 -25.67 21.88 -9.88
CA LYS A 171 -25.52 23.01 -8.96
C LYS A 171 -24.40 22.86 -7.92
N ALA A 172 -23.51 21.88 -8.06
CA ALA A 172 -22.28 21.81 -7.28
C ALA A 172 -21.07 22.07 -8.18
N SER A 173 -21.00 23.27 -8.74
CA SER A 173 -19.76 23.88 -9.19
C SER A 173 -19.74 25.32 -8.66
N PRO A 174 -18.61 25.78 -8.11
CA PRO A 174 -18.50 27.01 -7.33
C PRO A 174 -18.83 28.28 -8.12
#